data_AF-A0A8J2KIU8-F1
#
_entry.id   AF-A0A8J2KIU8-F1
#
_cell.length_a   1.000
_cell.length_b   1.000
_cell.length_c   1.000
_cell.angle_alpha   90.00
_cell.angle_beta   90.00
_cell.angle_gamma   90.00
#
_symmetry.space_group_name_H-M   'P 1'
#
loop_
_entity.id
_entity.type
_entity.pdbx_description
1 polymer ?
#
loop_
_entity_poly.entity_id
_entity_poly.type
_entity_poly.pdbx_seq_one_letter_code
_entity_poly.pdbx_strand_id
1 'polypeptide(L)'
;MIINISYIICTPIVCYMYLPIFYNRGGASAYEYLEQRFGKLTRTAASVAFTLQMVLYNGIVLFAPSLALSAVTGLDKLTAVLSIGCICTFYSTIGGMKAVLITDVFQSILMILAVYIVIIHGITSVGFTEVFKRANEDGRIEFFNFDLDPTTRHTVWSQIIGGGFIFLSLYAVNQAQVQRLLTVKDLRTSQKSLWISLPILCFLSLSTCWAGLTIYAQYQGCDPLSTKRISQPDQLLPLYVADYLSD
;
A
#
# COMPACT_ATOMS: atom_id res chain seq x y z
N MET A 1 5.80 -10.30 7.27
CA MET A 1 6.48 -9.79 8.47
C MET A 1 7.92 -9.33 8.20
N ILE A 2 8.73 -10.13 7.50
CA ILE A 2 10.15 -9.81 7.20
C ILE A 2 10.33 -8.50 6.42
N ILE A 3 9.40 -8.14 5.53
CA ILE A 3 9.47 -6.89 4.75
C ILE A 3 9.57 -5.62 5.61
N ASN A 4 9.06 -5.65 6.85
CA ASN A 4 9.17 -4.53 7.78
C ASN A 4 10.63 -4.27 8.20
N ILE A 5 11.46 -5.31 8.23
CA ILE A 5 12.91 -5.19 8.48
C ILE A 5 13.55 -4.37 7.35
N SER A 6 13.16 -4.64 6.10
CA SER A 6 13.60 -3.87 4.92
C SER A 6 13.25 -2.39 5.07
N TYR A 7 12.03 -2.09 5.52
CA TYR A 7 11.59 -0.70 5.75
C TYR A 7 12.44 -0.01 6.83
N ILE A 8 12.77 -0.72 7.92
CA ILE A 8 13.62 -0.19 8.98
C ILE A 8 15.04 0.12 8.46
N ILE A 9 15.60 -0.76 7.62
CA ILE A 9 16.95 -0.59 7.05
C ILE A 9 16.97 0.53 6.01
N CYS A 10 15.96 0.65 5.16
CA CYS A 10 15.94 1.61 4.06
C CYS A 10 15.48 3.02 4.48
N THR A 11 14.71 3.15 5.57
CA THR A 11 14.30 4.47 6.10
C THR A 11 15.45 5.44 6.39
N PRO A 12 16.55 5.06 7.08
CA PRO A 12 17.69 5.96 7.29
C PRO A 12 18.36 6.36 5.98
N ILE A 13 18.42 5.48 4.98
CA ILE A 13 18.95 5.78 3.65
C ILE A 13 18.13 6.91 3.00
N VAL A 14 16.79 6.81 3.03
CA VAL A 14 15.91 7.86 2.51
C VAL A 14 16.09 9.17 3.30
N CYS A 15 16.03 9.09 4.63
CA CYS A 15 16.10 10.24 5.54
C CYS A 15 17.41 11.04 5.42
N TYR A 16 18.55 10.37 5.35
CA TYR A 16 19.87 11.01 5.46
C TYR A 16 20.62 11.11 4.14
N MET A 17 20.29 10.31 3.13
CA MET A 17 20.93 10.42 1.80
C MET A 17 20.06 11.18 0.82
N TYR A 18 18.82 10.73 0.60
CA TYR A 18 17.98 11.27 -0.47
C TYR A 18 17.30 12.60 -0.09
N LEU A 19 16.68 12.65 1.08
CA LEU A 19 15.93 13.82 1.53
C LEU A 19 16.75 15.14 1.58
N PRO A 20 17.99 15.18 2.11
CA PRO A 20 18.77 16.41 2.11
C PRO A 20 19.16 16.88 0.71
N ILE A 21 19.31 15.97 -0.26
CA ILE A 21 19.63 16.34 -1.65
C ILE A 21 18.49 17.18 -2.24
N PHE A 22 17.24 16.80 -2.00
CA PHE A 22 16.08 17.53 -2.51
C PHE A 22 15.90 18.87 -1.77
N TYR A 23 16.02 18.91 -0.45
CA TYR A 23 15.87 20.13 0.34
C TYR A 23 16.96 21.18 0.07
N ASN A 24 18.22 20.77 -0.03
CA ASN A 24 19.34 21.71 -0.22
C ASN A 24 19.38 22.32 -1.62
N ARG A 25 18.72 21.69 -2.61
CA ARG A 25 18.75 22.10 -4.01
C ARG A 25 17.54 22.93 -4.44
N GLY A 26 16.53 23.08 -3.56
CA GLY A 26 15.35 23.93 -3.79
C GLY A 26 14.44 23.50 -4.95
N GLY A 27 14.73 22.38 -5.61
CA GLY A 27 13.94 21.87 -6.73
C GLY A 27 12.69 21.13 -6.26
N ALA A 28 11.54 21.43 -6.86
CA ALA A 28 10.25 20.82 -6.52
C ALA A 28 10.09 19.38 -7.06
N SER A 29 11.09 18.87 -7.79
CA SER A 29 10.99 17.63 -8.57
C SER A 29 12.24 16.78 -8.50
N ALA A 30 12.05 15.46 -8.33
CA ALA A 30 13.14 14.48 -8.41
C ALA A 30 13.81 14.48 -9.80
N TYR A 31 13.08 14.87 -10.84
CA TYR A 31 13.62 14.95 -12.21
C TYR A 31 14.50 16.18 -12.44
N GLU A 32 14.35 17.23 -11.65
CA GLU A 32 15.21 18.42 -11.74
C GLU A 32 16.64 18.08 -11.31
N TYR A 33 16.80 17.16 -10.36
CA TYR A 33 18.10 16.58 -10.03
C TYR A 33 18.71 15.83 -11.23
N LEU A 34 17.91 15.05 -11.96
CA LEU A 34 18.38 14.35 -13.17
C LEU A 34 18.80 15.31 -14.29
N GLU A 35 18.11 16.45 -14.43
CA GLU A 35 18.50 17.49 -15.39
C GLU A 35 19.87 18.07 -15.08
N GLN A 36 20.14 18.41 -13.82
CA GLN A 36 21.42 18.98 -13.42
C GLN A 36 22.58 17.99 -13.59
N ARG A 37 22.31 16.68 -13.45
CA ARG A 37 23.34 15.65 -13.53
C ARG A 37 23.57 15.10 -14.94
N PHE A 38 22.51 14.92 -15.72
CA PHE A 38 22.54 14.21 -17.01
C PHE A 38 21.97 15.04 -18.18
N GLY A 39 21.46 16.24 -17.92
CA GLY A 39 20.91 17.15 -18.92
C GLY A 39 19.40 17.00 -19.17
N LYS A 40 18.88 17.91 -19.99
CA LYS A 40 17.45 18.07 -20.29
C LYS A 40 16.80 16.85 -20.95
N LEU A 41 17.53 16.15 -21.81
CA LEU A 41 17.03 14.95 -22.50
C LEU A 41 16.62 13.86 -21.50
N THR A 42 17.48 13.58 -20.52
CA THR A 42 17.23 12.58 -19.47
C THR A 42 16.04 12.98 -18.60
N ARG A 43 15.91 14.27 -18.26
CA ARG A 43 14.75 14.78 -17.53
C ARG A 43 13.44 14.48 -18.27
N THR A 44 13.36 14.88 -19.54
CA THR A 44 12.12 14.73 -20.32
C THR A 44 11.78 13.26 -20.54
N ALA A 45 12.77 12.42 -20.85
CA ALA A 45 12.55 10.99 -21.01
C ALA A 45 12.03 10.33 -19.71
N ALA A 46 12.68 10.61 -18.58
CA ALA A 46 12.29 10.07 -17.28
C ALA A 46 10.91 10.56 -16.83
N SER A 47 10.60 11.86 -17.05
CA SER A 47 9.28 12.40 -16.69
C SER A 47 8.17 11.80 -17.54
N VAL A 48 8.36 11.64 -18.85
CA VAL A 48 7.34 11.02 -19.73
C VAL A 48 7.12 9.56 -19.36
N ALA A 49 8.20 8.80 -19.14
CA ALA A 49 8.10 7.40 -18.72
C ALA A 49 7.36 7.25 -17.40
N PHE A 50 7.66 8.10 -16.40
CA PHE A 50 6.98 8.08 -15.12
C PHE A 50 5.51 8.50 -15.22
N THR A 51 5.20 9.55 -15.98
CA THR A 51 3.80 9.97 -16.18
C THR A 51 2.99 8.86 -16.83
N LEU A 52 3.53 8.19 -17.85
CA LEU A 52 2.86 7.05 -18.48
C LEU A 52 2.64 5.90 -17.49
N GLN A 53 3.69 5.55 -16.73
CA GLN A 53 3.59 4.53 -15.68
C GLN A 53 2.52 4.87 -14.65
N MET A 54 2.46 6.13 -14.20
CA MET A 54 1.47 6.58 -13.21
C MET A 54 0.05 6.61 -13.75
N VAL A 55 -0.16 6.97 -15.03
CA VAL A 55 -1.50 6.89 -15.66
C VAL A 55 -2.00 5.45 -15.66
N LEU A 56 -1.17 4.49 -16.06
CA LEU A 56 -1.52 3.08 -16.07
C LEU A 56 -1.77 2.54 -14.65
N TYR A 57 -0.89 2.86 -13.71
CA TYR A 57 -1.01 2.45 -12.32
C TYR A 57 -2.30 3.00 -11.67
N ASN A 58 -2.58 4.29 -11.83
CA ASN A 58 -3.78 4.91 -11.27
C ASN A 58 -5.07 4.33 -11.89
N GLY A 59 -5.05 3.92 -13.16
CA GLY A 59 -6.18 3.21 -13.78
C GLY A 59 -6.49 1.88 -13.10
N ILE A 60 -5.46 1.10 -12.77
CA ILE A 60 -5.61 -0.17 -12.02
C ILE A 60 -6.10 0.11 -10.60
N VAL A 61 -5.54 1.11 -9.92
CA VAL A 61 -5.92 1.47 -8.54
C VAL A 61 -7.38 1.95 -8.47
N LEU A 62 -7.86 2.69 -9.48
CA LEU A 62 -9.26 3.12 -9.56
C LEU A 62 -10.25 1.97 -9.74
N PHE A 63 -9.80 0.82 -10.25
CA PHE A 63 -10.68 -0.31 -10.51
C PHE A 63 -11.24 -0.94 -9.23
N ALA A 64 -10.42 -1.08 -8.19
CA ALA A 64 -10.84 -1.69 -6.92
C ALA A 64 -12.03 -0.96 -6.24
N PRO A 65 -11.99 0.36 -5.99
CA PRO A 65 -13.14 1.07 -5.42
C PRO A 65 -14.33 1.11 -6.37
N SER A 66 -14.11 1.10 -7.69
CA SER A 66 -15.19 1.05 -8.69
C SER A 66 -15.94 -0.29 -8.66
N LEU A 67 -15.21 -1.38 -8.48
CA LEU A 67 -15.79 -2.71 -8.32
C LEU A 67 -16.63 -2.77 -7.03
N ALA A 68 -16.11 -2.24 -5.92
CA ALA A 68 -16.84 -2.16 -4.66
C ALA A 68 -18.12 -1.31 -4.79
N LEU A 69 -18.03 -0.13 -5.43
CA LEU A 69 -19.18 0.74 -5.66
C LEU A 69 -20.23 0.07 -6.55
N SER A 70 -19.82 -0.58 -7.64
CA SER A 70 -20.72 -1.33 -8.53
C SER A 70 -21.43 -2.47 -7.80
N ALA A 71 -20.74 -3.17 -6.89
CA ALA A 71 -21.34 -4.24 -6.08
C ALA A 71 -22.43 -3.74 -5.12
N VAL A 72 -22.23 -2.58 -4.48
CA VAL A 72 -23.20 -2.02 -3.50
C VAL A 72 -24.36 -1.30 -4.18
N THR A 73 -24.10 -0.57 -5.26
CA THR A 73 -25.11 0.26 -5.94
C THR A 73 -25.85 -0.47 -7.06
N GLY A 74 -25.32 -1.60 -7.53
CA GLY A 74 -25.82 -2.30 -8.72
C GLY A 74 -25.57 -1.56 -10.05
N LEU A 75 -24.77 -0.48 -10.03
CA LEU A 75 -24.43 0.28 -11.23
C LEU A 75 -23.53 -0.53 -12.19
N ASP A 76 -23.66 -0.23 -13.48
CA ASP A 76 -22.73 -0.76 -14.48
C ASP A 76 -21.28 -0.35 -14.15
N LYS A 77 -20.34 -1.27 -14.39
CA LYS A 77 -18.92 -1.10 -14.02
C LYS A 77 -18.32 0.13 -14.67
N LEU A 78 -18.67 0.41 -15.93
CA LEU A 78 -18.14 1.55 -16.66
C LEU A 78 -18.63 2.86 -16.03
N THR A 79 -19.91 2.91 -15.65
CA THR A 79 -20.50 4.06 -14.96
C THR A 79 -19.88 4.29 -13.58
N ALA A 80 -19.61 3.23 -12.83
CA ALA A 80 -18.93 3.31 -11.53
C ALA A 80 -17.48 3.82 -11.64
N VAL A 81 -16.73 3.36 -12.66
CA VAL A 81 -15.36 3.84 -12.91
C VAL A 81 -15.36 5.32 -13.30
N LEU A 82 -16.25 5.72 -14.22
CA LEU A 82 -16.35 7.12 -14.65
C LEU A 82 -16.76 8.05 -13.51
N SER A 83 -17.68 7.63 -12.63
CA SER A 83 -18.14 8.46 -11.52
C SER A 83 -17.03 8.70 -10.49
N ILE A 84 -16.34 7.64 -10.05
CA ILE A 84 -15.23 7.77 -9.10
C ILE A 84 -14.07 8.54 -9.72
N GLY A 85 -13.72 8.27 -10.98
CA GLY A 85 -12.68 9.01 -11.70
C GLY A 85 -12.99 10.50 -11.81
N CYS A 86 -14.24 10.86 -12.10
CA CYS A 86 -14.69 12.24 -12.19
C CYS A 86 -14.62 12.94 -10.83
N ILE A 87 -15.13 12.33 -9.77
CA ILE A 87 -15.07 12.86 -8.40
C ILE A 87 -13.61 13.06 -7.98
N CYS A 88 -12.76 12.04 -8.22
CA CYS A 88 -11.34 12.07 -7.90
C CYS A 88 -10.60 13.21 -8.60
N THR A 89 -10.87 13.38 -9.89
CA THR A 89 -10.29 14.47 -10.69
C THR A 89 -10.78 15.83 -10.22
N PHE A 90 -12.07 15.96 -9.91
CA PHE A 90 -12.68 17.23 -9.51
C PHE A 90 -12.08 17.77 -8.21
N TYR A 91 -12.03 16.96 -7.14
CA TYR A 91 -11.45 17.45 -5.88
C TYR A 91 -9.93 17.66 -5.98
N SER A 92 -9.23 16.85 -6.77
CA SER A 92 -7.78 16.95 -6.95
C SER A 92 -7.38 18.22 -7.72
N THR A 93 -8.15 18.59 -8.74
CA THR A 93 -7.89 19.80 -9.55
C THR A 93 -8.19 21.08 -8.78
N ILE A 94 -9.28 21.11 -8.00
CA ILE A 94 -9.67 22.31 -7.23
C ILE A 94 -8.76 22.52 -6.01
N GLY A 95 -8.51 21.45 -5.25
CA GLY A 95 -7.84 21.58 -3.97
C GLY A 95 -6.31 21.39 -4.01
N GLY A 96 -5.78 20.93 -5.14
CA GLY A 96 -4.37 20.66 -5.33
C GLY A 96 -3.80 19.68 -4.29
N MET A 97 -2.51 19.78 -4.01
CA MET A 97 -1.83 18.86 -3.09
C MET A 97 -2.40 18.86 -1.66
N LYS A 98 -2.87 20.02 -1.18
CA LYS A 98 -3.42 20.13 0.18
C LYS A 98 -4.70 19.31 0.33
N ALA A 99 -5.62 19.40 -0.63
CA ALA A 99 -6.85 18.60 -0.56
C ALA A 99 -6.56 17.11 -0.69
N VAL A 100 -5.66 16.72 -1.60
CA VAL A 100 -5.25 15.32 -1.78
C VAL A 100 -4.68 14.75 -0.47
N LEU A 101 -3.84 15.52 0.24
CA LEU A 101 -3.30 15.09 1.54
C LEU A 101 -4.39 14.91 2.60
N ILE A 102 -5.39 15.80 2.66
CA ILE A 102 -6.49 15.69 3.61
C ILE A 102 -7.36 14.46 3.30
N THR A 103 -7.69 14.22 2.03
CA THR A 103 -8.45 13.04 1.61
C THR A 103 -7.68 11.76 1.92
N ASP A 104 -6.36 11.74 1.70
CA ASP A 104 -5.50 10.59 2.01
C ASP A 104 -5.47 10.28 3.51
N VAL A 105 -5.47 11.31 4.37
CA VAL A 105 -5.54 11.13 5.84
C VAL A 105 -6.86 10.49 6.24
N PHE A 106 -7.99 11.00 5.72
CA PHE A 106 -9.30 10.43 5.99
C PHE A 106 -9.39 8.98 5.51
N GLN A 107 -8.93 8.70 4.30
CA GLN A 107 -8.89 7.34 3.74
C GLN A 107 -8.00 6.41 4.59
N SER A 108 -6.85 6.89 5.06
CA SER A 108 -5.95 6.10 5.90
C SER A 108 -6.60 5.73 7.25
N ILE A 109 -7.33 6.66 7.87
CA ILE A 109 -8.08 6.41 9.11
C ILE A 109 -9.17 5.35 8.86
N LEU A 110 -9.94 5.49 7.78
CA LEU A 110 -10.97 4.52 7.43
C LEU A 110 -10.40 3.13 7.17
N MET A 111 -9.26 3.03 6.46
CA MET A 111 -8.58 1.76 6.21
C MET A 111 -8.12 1.10 7.51
N ILE A 112 -7.55 1.87 8.45
CA ILE A 112 -7.14 1.37 9.75
C ILE A 112 -8.38 0.82 10.49
N LEU A 113 -9.46 1.59 10.57
CA LEU A 113 -10.70 1.17 11.24
C LEU A 113 -11.28 -0.11 10.63
N ALA A 114 -11.33 -0.20 9.29
CA ALA A 114 -11.83 -1.39 8.60
C ALA A 114 -11.02 -2.65 8.95
N VAL A 115 -9.69 -2.55 8.97
CA VAL A 115 -8.82 -3.66 9.38
C VAL A 115 -9.09 -4.07 10.83
N TYR A 116 -9.26 -3.10 11.74
CA TYR A 116 -9.56 -3.40 13.14
C TYR A 116 -10.91 -4.06 13.35
N ILE A 117 -11.94 -3.63 12.62
CA ILE A 117 -13.28 -4.25 12.67
C ILE A 117 -13.19 -5.73 12.28
N VAL A 118 -12.46 -6.05 11.20
CA VAL A 118 -12.25 -7.44 10.76
C VAL A 118 -11.53 -8.27 11.82
N ILE A 119 -10.48 -7.72 12.42
CA ILE A 119 -9.72 -8.40 13.48
C ILE A 119 -10.59 -8.66 14.71
N ILE A 120 -11.34 -7.65 15.18
CA ILE A 120 -12.20 -7.79 16.37
C ILE A 120 -13.28 -8.83 16.12
N HIS A 121 -13.99 -8.75 14.99
CA HIS A 121 -15.04 -9.71 14.64
C HIS A 121 -14.49 -11.15 14.56
N GLY A 122 -13.32 -11.31 13.96
CA GLY A 122 -12.71 -12.62 13.83
C GLY A 122 -12.16 -13.19 15.15
N ILE A 123 -11.69 -12.33 16.06
CA ILE A 123 -11.34 -12.74 17.42
C ILE A 123 -12.58 -13.17 18.19
N THR A 124 -13.72 -12.49 18.04
CA THR A 124 -14.97 -12.85 18.73
C THR A 124 -15.61 -14.13 18.19
N SER A 125 -15.44 -14.44 16.90
CA SER A 125 -16.02 -15.62 16.27
C SER A 125 -15.17 -16.88 16.42
N VAL A 126 -13.85 -16.79 16.23
CA VAL A 126 -12.94 -17.95 16.24
C VAL A 126 -12.14 -18.04 17.56
N GLY A 127 -11.78 -16.89 18.14
CA GLY A 127 -10.86 -16.81 19.28
C GLY A 127 -9.41 -16.55 18.84
N PHE A 128 -8.71 -15.66 19.54
CA PHE A 128 -7.36 -15.21 19.20
C PHE A 128 -6.34 -16.36 19.08
N THR A 129 -6.31 -17.26 20.06
CA THR A 129 -5.38 -18.39 20.11
C THR A 129 -5.67 -19.42 19.02
N GLU A 130 -6.94 -19.61 18.71
CA GLU A 130 -7.40 -20.61 17.75
C GLU A 130 -7.06 -20.19 16.31
N VAL A 131 -7.15 -18.89 15.99
CA VAL A 131 -6.68 -18.33 14.71
C VAL A 131 -5.20 -18.65 14.49
N PHE A 132 -4.36 -18.42 15.51
CA PHE A 132 -2.93 -18.70 15.42
C PHE A 132 -2.65 -20.19 15.28
N LYS A 133 -3.32 -21.02 16.09
CA LYS A 133 -3.15 -22.47 16.09
C LYS A 133 -3.50 -23.08 14.73
N ARG A 134 -4.67 -22.77 14.18
CA ARG A 134 -5.13 -23.25 12.87
C ARG A 134 -4.18 -22.85 11.74
N ALA A 135 -3.74 -21.59 11.74
CA ALA A 135 -2.80 -21.11 10.74
C ALA A 135 -1.42 -21.78 10.83
N ASN A 136 -0.97 -22.11 12.05
CA ASN A 136 0.30 -22.80 12.27
C ASN A 136 0.21 -24.30 11.91
N GLU A 137 -0.89 -24.97 12.24
CA GLU A 137 -1.12 -26.38 11.92
C GLU A 137 -1.19 -26.65 10.41
N ASP A 138 -1.81 -25.74 9.64
CA ASP A 138 -1.88 -25.82 8.17
C ASP A 138 -0.62 -25.27 7.46
N GLY A 139 0.44 -24.94 8.22
CA GLY A 139 1.70 -24.44 7.65
C GLY A 139 1.59 -23.11 6.92
N ARG A 140 0.56 -22.29 7.21
CA ARG A 140 0.37 -20.97 6.56
C ARG A 140 1.31 -19.90 7.11
N ILE A 141 1.91 -20.15 8.27
CA ILE A 141 2.85 -19.23 8.91
C ILE A 141 4.28 -19.72 8.67
N GLU A 142 4.91 -19.19 7.63
CA GLU A 142 6.34 -19.36 7.38
C GLU A 142 7.09 -18.12 7.84
N PHE A 143 7.74 -18.21 9.01
CA PHE A 143 8.46 -17.06 9.56
C PHE A 143 9.82 -16.82 8.89
N PHE A 144 10.53 -17.88 8.51
CA PHE A 144 11.92 -17.79 8.07
C PHE A 144 12.22 -18.83 6.98
N ASN A 145 11.87 -18.50 5.73
CA ASN A 145 12.35 -19.26 4.58
C ASN A 145 13.67 -18.63 4.06
N PHE A 146 14.80 -19.32 4.30
CA PHE A 146 16.14 -18.88 3.90
C PHE A 146 16.60 -19.47 2.56
N ASP A 147 15.70 -20.10 1.80
CA ASP A 147 16.05 -20.66 0.50
C ASP A 147 16.60 -19.58 -0.44
N LEU A 148 17.62 -19.97 -1.20
CA LEU A 148 18.27 -19.12 -2.20
C LEU A 148 17.67 -19.32 -3.60
N ASP A 149 16.62 -20.14 -3.72
CA ASP A 149 15.98 -20.44 -4.99
C ASP A 149 15.20 -19.21 -5.51
N PRO A 150 15.58 -18.63 -6.65
CA PRO A 150 14.91 -17.46 -7.20
C PRO A 150 13.47 -17.72 -7.67
N THR A 151 13.03 -18.98 -7.76
CA THR A 151 11.65 -19.34 -8.10
C THR A 151 10.68 -19.24 -6.92
N THR A 152 11.21 -19.22 -5.68
CA THR A 152 10.39 -19.09 -4.48
C THR A 152 9.92 -17.64 -4.30
N ARG A 153 8.59 -17.46 -4.18
CA ARG A 153 7.95 -16.14 -4.21
C ARG A 153 8.36 -15.24 -3.04
N HIS A 154 8.53 -15.81 -1.86
CA HIS A 154 8.76 -15.06 -0.61
C HIS A 154 9.82 -15.74 0.26
N THR A 155 11.08 -15.35 0.09
CA THR A 155 12.19 -15.74 0.96
C THR A 155 12.64 -14.55 1.79
N VAL A 156 13.40 -14.81 2.84
CA VAL A 156 14.04 -13.76 3.65
C VAL A 156 14.85 -12.83 2.74
N TRP A 157 15.59 -13.39 1.78
CA TRP A 157 16.40 -12.61 0.84
C TRP A 157 15.57 -11.77 -0.12
N SER A 158 14.53 -12.35 -0.73
CA SER A 158 13.67 -11.61 -1.66
C SER A 158 12.88 -10.52 -0.95
N GLN A 159 12.49 -10.73 0.30
CA GLN A 159 11.78 -9.75 1.12
C GLN A 159 12.70 -8.63 1.64
N ILE A 160 13.93 -8.94 2.06
CA ILE A 160 14.89 -7.94 2.52
C ILE A 160 15.38 -7.09 1.35
N ILE A 161 15.91 -7.72 0.32
CA ILE A 161 16.52 -7.02 -0.83
C ILE A 161 15.43 -6.42 -1.70
N GLY A 162 14.46 -7.23 -2.14
CA GLY A 162 13.37 -6.77 -3.01
C GLY A 162 12.47 -5.75 -2.31
N GLY A 163 12.09 -6.01 -1.05
CA GLY A 163 11.34 -5.04 -0.24
C GLY A 163 12.09 -3.73 -0.03
N GLY A 164 13.42 -3.79 0.14
CA GLY A 164 14.27 -2.61 0.24
C GLY A 164 14.29 -1.77 -1.05
N PHE A 165 14.44 -2.41 -2.22
CA PHE A 165 14.36 -1.74 -3.52
C PHE A 165 12.97 -1.14 -3.77
N ILE A 166 11.90 -1.86 -3.44
CA ILE A 166 10.53 -1.36 -3.55
C ILE A 166 10.35 -0.13 -2.65
N PHE A 167 10.78 -0.21 -1.40
CA PHE A 167 10.69 0.91 -0.46
C PHE A 167 11.48 2.12 -0.95
N LEU A 168 12.70 1.92 -1.43
CA LEU A 168 13.54 3.00 -1.94
C LEU A 168 12.95 3.60 -3.23
N SER A 169 12.43 2.78 -4.14
CA SER A 169 11.74 3.25 -5.34
C SER A 169 10.54 4.12 -4.97
N LEU A 170 9.75 3.70 -3.98
CA LEU A 170 8.57 4.41 -3.52
C LEU A 170 8.88 5.70 -2.76
N TYR A 171 9.86 5.72 -1.86
CA TYR A 171 10.10 6.89 -0.99
C TYR A 171 11.20 7.83 -1.49
N ALA A 172 12.16 7.32 -2.27
CA ALA A 172 13.32 8.10 -2.71
C ALA A 172 13.20 8.64 -4.15
N VAL A 173 12.53 7.89 -5.03
CA VAL A 173 12.50 8.19 -6.49
C VAL A 173 11.10 8.54 -6.98
N ASN A 174 10.05 8.03 -6.34
CA ASN A 174 8.68 8.32 -6.75
C ASN A 174 8.33 9.80 -6.52
N GLN A 175 8.04 10.49 -7.61
CA GLN A 175 7.72 11.92 -7.59
C GLN A 175 6.56 12.24 -6.64
N ALA A 176 5.53 11.39 -6.53
CA ALA A 176 4.40 11.66 -5.65
C ALA A 176 4.82 11.71 -4.17
N GLN A 177 5.68 10.78 -3.73
CA GLN A 177 6.16 10.75 -2.34
C GLN A 177 7.18 11.84 -2.08
N VAL A 178 8.12 12.07 -3.01
CA VAL A 178 9.11 13.14 -2.90
C VAL A 178 8.42 14.50 -2.80
N GLN A 179 7.39 14.75 -3.60
CA GLN A 179 6.65 16.01 -3.58
C GLN A 179 5.91 16.21 -2.24
N ARG A 180 5.28 15.17 -1.68
CA ARG A 180 4.67 15.21 -0.34
C ARG A 180 5.71 15.56 0.73
N LEU A 181 6.87 14.91 0.71
CA LEU A 181 7.94 15.15 1.67
C LEU A 181 8.48 16.59 1.57
N LEU A 182 8.53 17.17 0.37
CA LEU A 182 8.98 18.55 0.13
C LEU A 182 7.93 19.63 0.47
N THR A 183 6.67 19.27 0.70
CA THR A 183 5.68 20.24 1.20
C THR A 183 5.93 20.66 2.65
N VAL A 184 6.72 19.88 3.38
CA VAL A 184 7.09 20.20 4.77
C VAL A 184 8.15 21.30 4.77
N LYS A 185 7.99 22.30 5.64
CA LYS A 185 8.83 23.50 5.66
C LYS A 185 10.32 23.21 5.88
N ASP A 186 10.63 22.30 6.79
CA ASP A 186 12.00 22.04 7.25
C ASP A 186 12.42 20.60 7.03
N LEU A 187 13.67 20.38 6.61
CA LEU A 187 14.26 19.06 6.42
C LEU A 187 14.14 18.20 7.70
N ARG A 188 14.44 18.77 8.87
CA ARG A 188 14.34 18.06 10.16
C ARG A 188 12.91 17.59 10.45
N THR A 189 11.92 18.40 10.11
CA THR A 189 10.50 18.06 10.30
C THR A 189 10.09 16.96 9.32
N SER A 190 10.54 17.03 8.07
CA SER A 190 10.30 15.99 7.06
C SER A 190 10.95 14.65 7.44
N GLN A 191 12.19 14.67 7.96
CA GLN A 191 12.87 13.49 8.52
C GLN A 191 12.09 12.89 9.70
N LYS A 192 11.60 13.73 10.63
CA LYS A 192 10.75 13.27 11.74
C LYS A 192 9.46 12.64 11.23
N SER A 193 8.80 13.23 10.24
CA SER A 193 7.59 12.66 9.63
C SER A 193 7.85 11.27 9.04
N LEU A 194 8.99 11.05 8.37
CA LEU A 194 9.34 9.74 7.86
C LEU A 194 9.61 8.72 8.98
N TRP A 195 10.30 9.13 10.04
CA TRP A 195 10.52 8.30 11.23
C TRP A 195 9.22 7.94 11.97
N ILE A 196 8.24 8.85 12.01
CA ILE A 196 6.92 8.58 12.57
C ILE A 196 6.09 7.66 11.64
N SER A 197 6.29 7.77 10.33
CA SER A 197 5.61 6.90 9.35
C SER A 197 6.05 5.43 9.47
N LEU A 198 7.29 5.17 9.89
CA LEU A 198 7.84 3.81 10.02
C LEU A 198 7.04 2.94 11.00
N PRO A 199 6.84 3.30 12.29
CA PRO A 199 6.08 2.47 13.22
C PRO A 199 4.62 2.31 12.79
N ILE A 200 4.01 3.36 12.21
CA ILE A 200 2.63 3.30 11.71
C ILE A 200 2.53 2.27 10.57
N LEU A 201 3.47 2.30 9.62
CA LEU A 201 3.51 1.36 8.50
C LEU A 201 3.74 -0.07 8.96
N CYS A 202 4.71 -0.27 9.85
CA CYS A 202 4.99 -1.59 10.45
C CYS A 202 3.75 -2.13 11.17
N PHE A 203 3.09 -1.30 11.97
CA PHE A 203 1.88 -1.66 12.70
C PHE A 203 0.74 -2.04 11.76
N LEU A 204 0.45 -1.21 10.76
CA LEU A 204 -0.58 -1.50 9.76
C LEU A 204 -0.28 -2.78 8.96
N SER A 205 0.99 -3.01 8.59
CA SER A 205 1.40 -4.23 7.90
C SER A 205 1.19 -5.47 8.78
N LEU A 206 1.46 -5.40 10.08
CA LEU A 206 1.21 -6.51 10.99
C LEU A 206 -0.28 -6.77 11.18
N SER A 207 -1.08 -5.71 11.38
CA SER A 207 -2.53 -5.82 11.53
C SER A 207 -3.19 -6.40 10.29
N THR A 208 -2.75 -6.01 9.08
CA THR A 208 -3.29 -6.58 7.82
C THR A 208 -2.90 -8.04 7.63
N CYS A 209 -1.68 -8.44 7.97
CA CYS A 209 -1.31 -9.86 7.99
C CYS A 209 -2.18 -10.66 8.98
N TRP A 210 -2.41 -10.11 10.17
CA TRP A 210 -3.28 -10.75 11.16
C TRP A 210 -4.71 -10.88 10.67
N ALA A 211 -5.28 -9.81 10.09
CA ALA A 211 -6.62 -9.86 9.47
C ALA A 211 -6.71 -10.94 8.38
N GLY A 212 -5.67 -11.12 7.56
CA GLY A 212 -5.61 -12.20 6.58
C GLY A 212 -5.65 -13.60 7.21
N LEU A 213 -4.90 -13.83 8.29
CA LEU A 213 -4.92 -15.09 9.04
C LEU A 213 -6.29 -15.34 9.69
N THR A 214 -6.92 -14.29 10.19
CA THR A 214 -8.25 -14.34 10.79
C THR A 214 -9.30 -14.76 9.76
N ILE A 215 -9.28 -14.17 8.56
CA ILE A 215 -10.18 -14.56 7.46
C ILE A 215 -9.92 -16.02 7.07
N TYR A 216 -8.66 -16.44 6.98
CA TYR A 216 -8.30 -17.83 6.71
C TYR A 216 -8.89 -18.79 7.75
N ALA A 217 -8.72 -18.49 9.04
CA ALA A 217 -9.19 -19.35 10.12
C ALA A 217 -10.73 -19.50 10.14
N GLN A 218 -11.46 -18.49 9.68
CA GLN A 218 -12.91 -18.53 9.52
C GLN A 218 -13.33 -19.45 8.35
N TYR A 219 -12.61 -19.39 7.23
CA TYR A 219 -12.92 -20.17 6.02
C TYR A 219 -12.26 -21.56 5.96
N GLN A 220 -11.48 -21.96 6.96
CA GLN A 220 -10.76 -23.24 6.97
C GLN A 220 -11.68 -24.46 6.72
N GLY A 221 -12.95 -24.39 7.14
CA GLY A 221 -13.95 -25.45 6.91
C GLY A 221 -14.77 -25.33 5.62
N CYS A 222 -14.74 -24.18 4.93
CA CYS A 222 -15.52 -23.93 3.72
C CYS A 222 -14.75 -22.96 2.82
N ASP A 223 -13.88 -23.49 1.96
CA ASP A 223 -13.03 -22.66 1.11
C ASP A 223 -13.86 -21.96 0.00
N PRO A 224 -13.94 -20.62 0.01
CA PRO A 224 -14.71 -19.85 -0.97
C PRO A 224 -14.16 -19.93 -2.40
N LEU A 225 -12.88 -20.30 -2.57
CA LEU A 225 -12.26 -20.56 -3.87
C LEU A 225 -12.72 -21.90 -4.43
N SER A 226 -12.64 -22.97 -3.63
CA SER A 226 -13.08 -24.31 -4.03
C SER A 226 -14.59 -24.38 -4.30
N THR A 227 -15.39 -23.58 -3.59
CA THR A 227 -16.85 -23.48 -3.79
C THR A 227 -17.27 -22.51 -4.91
N LYS A 228 -16.32 -21.91 -5.64
CA LYS A 228 -16.55 -20.95 -6.75
C LYS A 228 -17.36 -19.70 -6.37
N ARG A 229 -17.44 -19.35 -5.08
CA ARG A 229 -18.01 -18.06 -4.65
C ARG A 229 -17.13 -16.88 -5.03
N ILE A 230 -15.83 -17.15 -5.20
CA ILE A 230 -14.82 -16.18 -5.58
C ILE A 230 -14.03 -16.67 -6.80
N SER A 231 -13.72 -15.77 -7.75
CA SER A 231 -12.84 -16.08 -8.90
C SER A 231 -11.38 -15.74 -8.65
N GLN A 232 -11.08 -14.80 -7.74
CA GLN A 232 -9.72 -14.33 -7.48
C GLN A 232 -9.44 -14.16 -5.98
N PRO A 233 -8.24 -14.51 -5.47
CA PRO A 233 -7.89 -14.39 -4.05
C PRO A 233 -8.11 -12.99 -3.46
N ASP A 234 -7.95 -11.93 -4.25
CA ASP A 234 -8.07 -10.54 -3.81
C ASP A 234 -9.52 -10.14 -3.41
N GLN A 235 -10.51 -10.95 -3.80
CA GLN A 235 -11.93 -10.74 -3.46
C GLN A 235 -12.31 -11.36 -2.10
N LEU A 236 -11.38 -12.05 -1.43
CA LEU A 236 -11.64 -12.74 -0.16
C LEU A 236 -12.05 -11.78 0.97
N LEU A 237 -11.35 -10.65 1.08
CA LEU A 237 -11.66 -9.63 2.08
C LEU A 237 -13.04 -9.00 1.83
N PRO A 238 -13.40 -8.54 0.62
CA PRO A 238 -14.75 -8.11 0.30
C PRO A 238 -15.83 -9.15 0.60
N LEU A 239 -15.60 -10.44 0.29
CA LEU A 239 -16.57 -11.50 0.60
C LEU A 239 -16.76 -11.66 2.10
N TYR A 240 -15.67 -11.68 2.88
CA TYR A 240 -15.75 -11.77 4.33
C TYR A 240 -16.60 -10.65 4.93
N VAL A 241 -16.42 -9.42 4.45
CA VAL A 241 -17.23 -8.28 4.90
C VAL A 241 -18.71 -8.46 4.50
N ALA A 242 -18.98 -8.91 3.27
CA ALA A 242 -20.34 -9.18 2.83
C ALA A 242 -21.03 -10.26 3.67
N ASP A 243 -20.34 -11.37 3.96
CA ASP A 243 -20.93 -12.54 4.62
C ASP A 243 -21.08 -12.39 6.14
N TYR A 244 -20.18 -11.66 6.81
CA TYR A 244 -20.10 -11.65 8.29
C TYR A 244 -20.28 -10.27 8.93
N LEU A 245 -20.22 -9.19 8.15
CA LEU A 245 -20.29 -7.81 8.66
C LEU A 245 -21.47 -7.03 8.09
N SER A 246 -22.35 -7.66 7.31
CA SER A 246 -23.54 -7.03 6.71
C SER A 246 -24.83 -7.17 7.56
N ASP A 247 -24.75 -7.85 8.70
CA ASP A 247 -25.81 -7.92 9.73
C ASP A 247 -25.56 -6.91 10.85
#